data_AF-A0A293MWN7-F1
#
_entry.id   AF-A0A293MWN7-F1
#
_cell.length_a   1.000
_cell.length_b   1.000
_cell.length_c   1.000
_cell.angle_alpha   90.00
_cell.angle_beta   90.00
_cell.angle_gamma   90.00
#
_symmetry.space_group_name_H-M   'P 1'
#
loop_
_entity.id
_entity.type
_entity.pdbx_description
1 polymer ?
#
loop_
_entity_poly.entity_id
_entity_poly.type
_entity_poly.pdbx_seq_one_letter_code
_entity_poly.pdbx_strand_id
1 'polypeptide(L)'
;MRYGLVAVPSILLFHNARAIAKFNDTHPSIEGLTAFIHKHTRLVPEREVEPLTGGPIPDVALTSTDWVLLGAWIFTIACFLCTFLKSSYWKRISASVQNAWREAQHEHED
;
A
#
# COMPACT_ATOMS: atom_id res chain seq x y z
N MET A 1 5.13 20.23 -19.32
CA MET A 1 5.70 19.95 -17.99
C MET A 1 6.66 21.07 -17.63
N ARG A 2 6.26 22.03 -16.77
CA ARG A 2 6.97 23.32 -16.64
C ARG A 2 8.12 23.34 -15.62
N TYR A 3 8.22 22.31 -14.76
CA TYR A 3 9.19 22.28 -13.64
C TYR A 3 9.92 20.94 -13.43
N GLY A 4 9.84 19.99 -14.38
CA GLY A 4 10.63 18.75 -14.38
C GLY A 4 10.92 18.16 -12.99
N LEU A 5 9.87 17.75 -12.27
CA LEU A 5 10.01 17.18 -10.93
C LEU A 5 10.51 15.72 -11.07
N VAL A 6 11.82 15.52 -10.86
CA VAL A 6 12.47 14.20 -11.02
C VAL A 6 12.44 13.38 -9.72
N ALA A 7 12.18 14.00 -8.56
CA ALA A 7 12.13 13.30 -7.27
C ALA A 7 11.27 14.06 -6.23
N VAL A 8 10.75 13.34 -5.24
CA VAL A 8 9.95 13.89 -4.13
C VAL A 8 10.73 13.67 -2.82
N PRO A 9 10.77 14.66 -1.90
CA PRO A 9 10.28 16.04 -2.04
C PRO A 9 11.25 16.94 -2.82
N SER A 10 10.72 17.75 -3.76
CA SER A 10 11.49 18.79 -4.48
C SER A 10 11.08 20.18 -3.99
N ILE A 11 12.02 20.96 -3.46
CA ILE A 11 11.75 22.32 -2.96
C ILE A 11 12.25 23.33 -4.00
N LEU A 12 11.37 24.23 -4.45
CA LEU A 12 11.71 25.34 -5.36
C LEU A 12 11.40 26.68 -4.69
N LEU A 13 12.32 27.62 -4.82
CA LEU A 13 12.16 28.99 -4.36
C LEU A 13 11.63 29.85 -5.51
N PHE A 14 10.53 30.57 -5.27
CA PHE A 14 9.92 31.47 -6.23
C PHE A 14 10.05 32.92 -5.79
N HIS A 15 10.27 33.81 -6.76
CA HIS A 15 10.23 35.26 -6.57
C HIS A 15 9.58 35.90 -7.81
N ASN A 16 8.60 36.78 -7.61
CA ASN A 16 7.83 37.41 -8.70
C ASN A 16 7.33 36.41 -9.76
N ALA A 17 6.70 35.32 -9.31
CA ALA A 17 6.16 34.23 -10.14
C ALA A 17 7.21 33.47 -11.00
N ARG A 18 8.51 33.66 -10.76
CA ARG A 18 9.61 32.92 -11.40
C ARG A 18 10.32 32.03 -10.40
N ALA A 19 10.62 30.79 -10.78
CA ALA A 19 11.47 29.92 -9.98
C ALA A 19 12.92 30.42 -10.09
N ILE A 20 13.53 30.76 -8.96
CA ILE A 20 14.86 31.36 -8.89
C ILE A 20 15.92 30.37 -8.40
N ALA A 21 15.52 29.36 -7.63
CA ALA A 21 16.43 28.33 -7.13
C ALA A 21 15.68 27.02 -6.86
N LYS A 22 16.42 25.91 -6.97
CA LYS A 22 15.94 24.57 -6.61
C LYS A 22 16.85 24.03 -5.51
N PHE A 23 16.26 23.51 -4.45
CA PHE A 23 17.00 22.79 -3.43
C PHE A 23 17.43 21.44 -4.01
N ASN A 24 18.73 21.16 -3.98
CA ASN A 24 19.32 19.94 -4.53
C ASN A 24 20.45 19.50 -3.60
N ASP A 25 20.07 18.77 -2.55
CA ASP A 25 21.00 18.22 -1.57
C ASP A 25 20.99 16.69 -1.66
N THR A 26 22.16 16.07 -1.53
CA THR A 26 22.32 14.61 -1.61
C THR A 26 21.69 13.94 -0.38
N HIS A 27 21.72 14.61 0.77
CA HIS A 27 21.07 14.21 2.01
C HIS A 27 20.22 15.35 2.55
N PRO A 28 18.89 15.35 2.28
CA PRO A 28 18.02 16.43 2.73
C PRO A 28 18.01 16.53 4.26
N SER A 29 18.51 17.64 4.80
CA SER A 29 18.45 17.95 6.24
C SER A 29 17.82 19.33 6.49
N ILE A 30 17.35 19.56 7.71
CA ILE A 30 16.76 20.84 8.12
C ILE A 30 17.82 21.96 8.09
N GLU A 31 19.06 21.64 8.47
CA GLU A 31 20.19 22.57 8.43
C GLU A 31 20.50 22.98 6.98
N GLY A 32 20.54 22.01 6.06
CA GLY A 32 20.76 22.27 4.63
C GLY A 32 19.67 23.16 4.03
N LEU A 33 18.41 22.90 4.37
CA LEU A 33 17.28 23.72 3.94
C LEU A 33 17.35 25.14 4.51
N THR A 34 17.69 25.28 5.79
CA THR A 34 17.84 26.57 6.46
C THR A 34 18.96 27.39 5.81
N ALA A 35 20.10 26.77 5.54
CA ALA A 35 21.22 27.40 4.84
C ALA A 35 20.83 27.83 3.41
N PHE A 36 20.05 27.01 2.69
CA PHE A 36 19.54 27.35 1.35
C PHE A 36 18.62 28.57 1.38
N ILE A 37 17.68 28.63 2.33
CA ILE A 37 16.77 29.77 2.48
C ILE A 37 17.56 31.02 2.84
N HIS A 38 18.44 30.95 3.84
CA HIS A 38 19.29 32.06 4.25
C HIS A 38 20.17 32.57 3.10
N LYS A 39 20.73 31.69 2.28
CA LYS A 39 21.54 32.06 1.10
C LYS A 39 20.78 32.93 0.10
N HIS A 40 19.49 32.66 -0.13
CA HIS A 40 18.70 33.36 -1.16
C HIS A 40 17.86 34.51 -0.62
N THR A 41 17.46 34.46 0.66
CA THR A 41 16.56 35.46 1.27
C THR A 41 17.25 36.33 2.32
N ARG A 42 18.42 35.92 2.82
CA ARG A 42 19.13 36.50 3.98
C ARG A 42 18.30 36.52 5.26
N LEU A 43 17.24 35.72 5.32
CA LEU A 43 16.41 35.56 6.51
C LEU A 43 17.05 34.53 7.45
N VAL A 44 17.10 34.88 8.73
CA VAL A 44 17.49 33.99 9.82
C VAL A 44 16.22 33.47 10.48
N PRO A 45 16.10 32.16 10.76
CA PRO A 45 14.94 31.65 11.48
C PRO A 45 14.88 32.23 12.90
N GLU A 46 13.71 32.71 13.30
CA GLU A 46 13.45 33.29 14.64
C GLU A 46 13.54 32.24 15.76
N ARG A 47 13.32 30.96 15.42
CA ARG A 47 13.34 29.83 16.34
C ARG A 47 14.03 28.64 15.68
N GLU A 48 14.71 27.82 16.50
CA GLU A 48 15.21 26.52 16.05
C GLU A 48 14.09 25.69 15.43
N VAL A 49 14.35 25.18 14.23
CA VAL A 49 13.40 24.38 13.47
C VAL A 49 13.49 22.96 13.97
N GLU A 50 12.64 22.60 14.93
CA GLU A 50 12.51 21.20 15.36
C GLU A 50 11.68 20.42 14.34
N PRO A 51 12.10 19.19 13.98
CA PRO A 51 11.28 18.31 13.15
C PRO A 51 9.96 18.04 13.86
N LEU A 52 8.85 18.31 13.17
CA LEU A 52 7.53 18.06 13.72
C LEU A 52 7.33 16.56 13.91
N THR A 53 7.37 16.10 15.16
CA THR A 53 7.07 14.72 15.51
C THR A 53 5.58 14.48 15.32
N GLY A 54 5.23 13.54 14.44
CA GLY A 54 3.84 13.26 14.08
C GLY A 54 3.29 14.17 13.00
N GLY A 55 3.91 14.16 11.81
CA GLY A 55 3.38 14.82 10.63
C GLY A 55 1.93 14.43 10.33
N PRO A 56 1.25 15.11 9.39
CA PRO A 56 -0.15 14.86 9.05
C PRO A 56 -0.42 13.41 8.62
N ILE A 57 0.64 12.70 8.24
CA ILE A 57 0.63 11.27 7.96
C ILE A 57 1.37 10.58 9.10
N PRO A 58 0.76 9.57 9.75
CA PRO A 58 1.43 8.76 10.76
C PRO A 58 2.67 8.10 10.15
N ASP A 59 3.81 8.30 10.80
CA ASP A 59 5.12 7.77 10.39
C ASP A 59 5.27 6.26 10.66
N VAL A 60 4.22 5.67 11.25
CA VAL A 60 4.11 4.25 11.55
C VAL A 60 3.08 3.62 10.63
N ALA A 61 3.38 2.41 10.15
CA ALA A 61 2.42 1.62 9.40
C ALA A 61 1.15 1.43 10.27
N LEU A 62 0.01 1.96 9.80
CA LEU A 62 -1.26 1.75 10.47
C LEU A 62 -1.59 0.25 10.43
N THR A 63 -1.42 -0.41 11.57
CA THR A 63 -1.91 -1.78 11.80
C THR A 63 -3.42 -1.75 12.07
N SER A 64 -4.19 -1.20 11.14
CA SER A 64 -5.65 -1.29 11.18
C SER A 64 -6.09 -2.46 10.30
N THR A 65 -6.87 -3.37 10.87
CA THR A 65 -7.45 -4.47 10.12
C THR A 65 -8.50 -3.94 9.15
N ASP A 66 -8.32 -4.18 7.86
CA ASP A 66 -9.28 -3.79 6.82
C ASP A 66 -10.50 -4.72 6.85
N TRP A 67 -11.59 -4.24 7.44
CA TRP A 67 -12.86 -4.95 7.53
C TRP A 67 -13.54 -5.14 6.17
N VAL A 68 -13.30 -4.24 5.21
CA VAL A 68 -13.86 -4.35 3.85
C VAL A 68 -13.17 -5.49 3.12
N LEU A 69 -11.84 -5.60 3.27
CA LEU A 69 -11.08 -6.73 2.73
C LEU A 69 -11.58 -8.06 3.32
N LEU A 70 -11.77 -8.14 4.64
CA LEU A 70 -12.29 -9.34 5.29
C LEU A 70 -13.68 -9.72 4.75
N GLY A 71 -14.58 -8.74 4.59
CA GLY A 71 -15.90 -8.94 3.99
C GLY A 71 -15.81 -9.46 2.55
N ALA A 72 -14.90 -8.91 1.74
CA ALA A 72 -14.68 -9.36 0.36
C ALA A 72 -14.19 -10.81 0.29
N TRP A 73 -13.30 -11.23 1.20
CA TRP A 73 -12.86 -12.62 1.31
C TRP A 73 -13.99 -13.57 1.65
N ILE A 74 -14.81 -13.23 2.65
CA ILE A 74 -15.96 -14.06 3.05
C ILE A 74 -16.93 -14.21 1.88
N PHE A 75 -17.26 -13.10 1.21
CA PHE A 75 -18.15 -13.12 0.04
C PHE A 75 -17.60 -13.98 -1.10
N THR A 76 -16.32 -13.82 -1.41
CA THR A 76 -15.65 -14.58 -2.49
C THR A 76 -15.65 -16.07 -2.19
N ILE A 77 -15.32 -16.48 -0.96
CA ILE A 77 -15.34 -17.89 -0.54
C ILE A 77 -16.76 -18.45 -0.60
N ALA A 78 -17.76 -17.70 -0.13
CA ALA A 78 -19.15 -18.12 -0.17
C ALA A 78 -19.65 -18.33 -1.61
N CYS A 79 -19.39 -17.37 -2.51
CA CYS A 79 -19.73 -17.51 -3.92
C CYS A 79 -19.01 -18.68 -4.57
N PHE A 80 -17.71 -18.85 -4.28
CA PHE A 80 -16.94 -19.99 -4.79
C PHE A 80 -17.53 -21.31 -4.32
N LEU A 81 -17.86 -21.44 -3.04
CA LEU A 81 -18.43 -22.67 -2.49
C LEU A 81 -19.83 -22.96 -3.06
N CYS A 82 -20.71 -21.96 -3.13
CA CYS A 82 -22.05 -22.11 -3.69
C CYS A 82 -22.00 -22.55 -5.16
N THR A 83 -21.13 -21.95 -5.96
CA THR A 83 -20.95 -22.32 -7.37
C THR A 83 -20.28 -23.69 -7.52
N PHE A 84 -19.29 -24.00 -6.69
CA PHE A 84 -18.60 -25.28 -6.67
C PHE A 84 -19.56 -26.44 -6.34
N LEU A 85 -20.40 -26.28 -5.31
CA LEU A 85 -21.40 -27.28 -4.91
C LEU A 85 -22.49 -27.47 -5.97
N LYS A 86 -22.89 -26.39 -6.66
CA LYS A 86 -23.88 -26.47 -7.76
C LYS A 86 -23.29 -27.05 -9.03
N SER A 87 -21.97 -26.93 -9.22
CA SER A 87 -21.29 -27.34 -10.44
C SER A 87 -21.20 -28.86 -10.58
N SER A 88 -21.09 -29.34 -11.82
CA SER A 88 -20.96 -30.76 -12.15
C SER A 88 -19.77 -31.43 -11.46
N TYR A 89 -18.79 -30.65 -11.01
CA TYR A 89 -17.62 -31.14 -10.26
C TYR A 89 -18.01 -31.79 -8.93
N TRP A 90 -18.96 -31.22 -8.17
CA TRP A 90 -19.41 -31.83 -6.92
C TRP A 90 -20.10 -33.17 -7.15
N LYS A 91 -20.93 -33.26 -8.20
CA LYS A 91 -21.57 -34.52 -8.61
C LYS A 91 -20.57 -35.59 -9.03
N ARG A 92 -19.47 -35.19 -9.70
CA ARG A 92 -18.39 -36.11 -10.08
C ARG A 92 -17.62 -36.61 -8.87
N ILE A 93 -17.33 -35.74 -7.91
CA ILE A 93 -16.64 -36.11 -6.66
C ILE A 93 -17.51 -37.04 -5.81
N SER A 94 -18.80 -36.73 -5.65
CA SER A 94 -19.71 -37.62 -4.91
C SER A 94 -19.86 -38.97 -5.60
N ALA A 95 -19.91 -39.00 -6.94
CA ALA A 95 -19.96 -40.24 -7.71
C ALA A 95 -18.68 -41.06 -7.58
N SER A 96 -17.50 -40.43 -7.60
CA SER A 96 -16.23 -41.15 -7.40
C SER A 96 -16.10 -41.72 -5.99
N VAL A 97 -16.57 -41.00 -4.96
CA VAL A 97 -16.58 -41.50 -3.58
C VAL A 97 -17.54 -42.69 -3.45
N GLN A 98 -18.74 -42.61 -4.03
CA GLN A 98 -19.69 -43.73 -4.03
C GLN A 98 -19.16 -44.94 -4.80
N ASN A 99 -18.44 -44.72 -5.90
CA ASN A 99 -17.86 -45.81 -6.67
C ASN A 99 -16.71 -46.48 -5.92
N ALA A 100 -15.82 -45.70 -5.33
CA ALA A 100 -14.73 -46.21 -4.50
C ALA A 100 -15.24 -47.00 -3.28
N TRP A 101 -16.33 -46.54 -2.65
CA TRP A 101 -16.97 -47.27 -1.55
C TRP A 101 -17.54 -48.62 -2.01
N ARG A 102 -18.17 -48.65 -3.20
CA ARG A 102 -18.73 -49.89 -3.76
C ARG A 102 -17.65 -50.89 -4.14
N GLU A 103 -16.55 -50.43 -4.74
CA GLU A 103 -15.39 -51.25 -5.10
C GLU A 103 -14.74 -51.88 -3.87
N ALA A 104 -14.52 -51.10 -2.80
CA ALA A 104 -13.96 -51.61 -1.54
C ALA A 104 -14.85 -52.68 -0.88
N GLN A 105 -16.18 -52.58 -1.05
CA GLN A 105 -17.10 -53.55 -0.45
C GLN A 105 -17.12 -54.89 -1.20
N HIS A 106 -16.88 -54.88 -2.52
CA HIS A 106 -16.70 -56.10 -3.30
C HIS A 106 -15.40 -56.83 -2.96
N GLU A 107 -14.30 -56.12 -2.70
CA GLU A 107 -13.02 -56.74 -2.26
C GLU A 107 -13.08 -57.38 -0.87
N HIS A 108 -14.07 -57.04 -0.04
CA HIS A 108 -14.24 -57.61 1.30
C HIS A 108 -15.19 -58.82 1.34
N GLU A 109 -15.89 -59.11 0.24
CA GLU A 109 -16.81 -60.27 0.12
C GLU A 109 -16.20 -61.48 -0.62
N ASP A 110 -15.03 -61.31 -1.26
CA ASP A 110 -14.19 -62.38 -1.84
C ASP A 110 -13.12 -62.89 -0.84
#